data_AF-A0A9E2B6J8-F1
#
_entry.id   AF-A0A9E2B6J8-F1
#
_cell.length_a   1.000
_cell.length_b   1.000
_cell.length_c   1.000
_cell.angle_alpha   90.00
_cell.angle_beta   90.00
_cell.angle_gamma   90.00
#
_symmetry.space_group_name_H-M   'P 1'
#
loop_
_entity.id
_entity.type
_entity.pdbx_description
1 polymer ?
#
loop_
_entity_poly.entity_id
_entity_poly.type
_entity_poly.pdbx_seq_one_letter_code
_entity_poly.pdbx_strand_id
1 'polypeptide(L)'
;EQAYRPNTAILDTTLYDSNGGAVQITDVAPRYEYFGRMFTPMMLLRRISPLSGTPRIRIRLRPARDYGARACKTTHGSNHVTYAAADTTLRLTTDAPLTHVIDENAFLLDRPLHLILGPDETIPESCEDAYHTHYRATRSYWQKWSRGLSIPFEWQEAVIRAAITLKLCTFEDTGAVVAALTTSIPEAADSGRTWDYRFCWLRDSYFVVQALNRLGATVTMERYLAYIMNIAAEAGEHELRPLYGVSGHSSTEEQIITSLSGYQGMGPVRRGNQAAEQVQHDVYGAVVLSVTQSFFDKRLIRSGTLAEFRKLEALGDWARQKYDKPDAGLWEYRGRQRVHTFSSIMCWAACDRLAKIAAKLGETKRADYWRKQAMKIREHVLEKAWDAQQQSFTESFGRPEMDASLLMMHDLGFIAADDPRYVSTVECIGKHLLQNKHMFRYISADDFGEPENAFNICTFWYIDALARIGRTDEARDLFENMLSLRNPLGLLSEDIDPYSGALWGNFPQTYSMAGIINAAVRLSRSWEEAL
;
A
#
# COMPACT_ATOMS: atom_id res chain seq x y z
N GLU A 1 8.48 -19.73 15.33
CA GLU A 1 9.33 -18.61 14.85
C GLU A 1 9.11 -18.40 13.37
N GLN A 2 9.21 -17.17 12.88
CA GLN A 2 9.08 -16.86 11.45
C GLN A 2 10.12 -15.83 11.03
N ALA A 3 10.70 -15.99 9.85
CA ALA A 3 11.63 -15.03 9.28
C ALA A 3 11.60 -15.08 7.75
N TYR A 4 11.66 -13.92 7.11
CA TYR A 4 11.97 -13.86 5.69
C TYR A 4 13.45 -14.15 5.46
N ARG A 5 13.78 -14.93 4.43
CA ARG A 5 15.17 -15.08 4.01
C ARG A 5 15.72 -13.72 3.53
N PRO A 6 16.98 -13.39 3.85
CA PRO A 6 17.57 -12.09 3.55
C PRO A 6 17.34 -11.66 2.10
N ASN A 7 16.83 -10.44 1.92
CA ASN A 7 16.58 -9.82 0.62
C ASN A 7 15.63 -10.63 -0.30
N THR A 8 14.67 -11.34 0.30
CA THR A 8 13.64 -12.09 -0.45
C THR A 8 12.23 -12.00 0.15
N ALA A 9 11.24 -12.45 -0.62
CA ALA A 9 9.89 -12.76 -0.13
C ALA A 9 9.68 -14.25 0.19
N ILE A 10 10.76 -15.00 0.48
CA ILE A 10 10.68 -16.41 0.87
C ILE A 10 10.59 -16.48 2.40
N LEU A 11 9.55 -17.11 2.92
CA LEU A 11 9.27 -17.17 4.35
C LEU A 11 9.66 -18.54 4.91
N ASP A 12 10.47 -18.56 5.96
CA ASP A 12 10.67 -19.75 6.79
C ASP A 12 9.83 -19.62 8.07
N THR A 13 9.09 -20.67 8.40
CA THR A 13 8.34 -20.81 9.66
C THR A 13 8.84 -22.06 10.38
N THR A 14 9.37 -21.91 11.58
CA THR A 14 9.76 -23.03 12.44
C THR A 14 8.70 -23.26 13.51
N LEU A 15 8.19 -24.48 13.58
CA LEU A 15 7.24 -24.94 14.59
C LEU A 15 7.94 -25.93 15.52
N TYR A 16 7.70 -25.81 16.81
CA TYR A 16 8.23 -26.68 17.86
C TYR A 16 7.07 -27.36 18.59
N ASP A 17 7.22 -28.63 18.91
CA ASP A 17 6.30 -29.35 19.79
C ASP A 17 6.85 -29.46 21.22
N SER A 18 6.00 -29.92 22.14
CA SER A 18 6.34 -30.07 23.56
C SER A 18 7.33 -31.22 23.86
N ASN A 19 7.61 -32.08 22.88
CA ASN A 19 8.44 -33.28 23.02
C ASN A 19 9.83 -33.09 22.39
N GLY A 20 10.20 -31.86 22.01
CA GLY A 20 11.47 -31.54 21.36
C GLY A 20 11.49 -31.86 19.86
N GLY A 21 10.34 -32.15 19.26
CA GLY A 21 10.18 -32.21 17.82
C GLY A 21 10.12 -30.81 17.21
N ALA A 22 10.79 -30.61 16.07
CA ALA A 22 10.74 -29.35 15.34
C ALA A 22 10.64 -29.58 13.85
N VAL A 23 9.87 -28.72 13.17
CA VAL A 23 9.72 -28.70 11.72
C VAL A 23 9.92 -27.29 11.16
N GLN A 24 10.57 -27.20 10.00
CA GLN A 24 10.67 -25.98 9.23
C GLN A 24 9.76 -26.05 8.01
N ILE A 25 9.00 -24.99 7.79
CA ILE A 25 8.15 -24.79 6.61
C ILE A 25 8.77 -23.63 5.82
N THR A 26 9.16 -23.88 4.57
CA THR A 26 9.60 -22.83 3.64
C THR A 26 8.51 -22.59 2.61
N ASP A 27 7.95 -21.39 2.58
CA ASP A 27 6.92 -20.95 1.65
C ASP A 27 7.49 -20.05 0.54
N VAL A 28 7.10 -20.31 -0.70
CA VAL A 28 7.54 -19.59 -1.90
C VAL A 28 6.36 -19.34 -2.83
N ALA A 29 6.15 -18.09 -3.23
CA ALA A 29 5.31 -17.74 -4.38
C ALA A 29 6.22 -17.46 -5.60
N PRO A 30 6.14 -18.24 -6.69
CA PRO A 30 7.08 -18.12 -7.80
C PRO A 30 7.00 -16.76 -8.48
N ARG A 31 8.15 -16.12 -8.63
CA ARG A 31 8.31 -14.88 -9.38
C ARG A 31 9.72 -14.77 -9.94
N TYR A 32 9.86 -14.83 -11.25
CA TYR A 32 11.15 -14.66 -11.93
C TYR A 32 10.95 -14.48 -13.44
N GLU A 33 12.01 -14.09 -14.14
CA GLU A 33 11.99 -14.04 -15.60
C GLU A 33 12.20 -15.44 -16.19
N TYR A 34 11.29 -15.88 -17.05
CA TYR A 34 11.32 -17.17 -17.73
C TYR A 34 11.08 -16.95 -19.22
N PHE A 35 12.07 -17.34 -20.05
CA PHE A 35 12.04 -17.14 -21.51
C PHE A 35 11.65 -15.71 -21.95
N GLY A 36 12.22 -14.70 -21.31
CA GLY A 36 12.00 -13.28 -21.64
C GLY A 36 10.65 -12.71 -21.17
N ARG A 37 9.91 -13.43 -20.32
CA ARG A 37 8.64 -12.97 -19.73
C ARG A 37 8.70 -13.08 -18.22
N MET A 38 7.98 -12.22 -17.52
CA MET A 38 7.80 -12.39 -16.09
C MET A 38 6.87 -13.60 -15.85
N PHE A 39 7.36 -14.59 -15.11
CA PHE A 39 6.61 -15.75 -14.67
C PHE A 39 6.10 -15.51 -13.25
N THR A 40 4.79 -15.31 -13.12
CA THR A 40 4.08 -15.04 -11.85
C THR A 40 2.78 -15.86 -11.79
N PRO A 41 2.86 -17.19 -11.73
CA PRO A 41 1.68 -18.04 -11.66
C PRO A 41 0.97 -17.87 -10.31
N MET A 42 -0.34 -18.19 -10.26
CA MET A 42 -1.10 -18.30 -9.02
C MET A 42 -0.71 -19.58 -8.26
N MET A 43 0.54 -19.65 -7.79
CA MET A 43 1.10 -20.84 -7.16
C MET A 43 1.69 -20.52 -5.78
N LEU A 44 1.47 -21.44 -4.84
CA LEU A 44 2.14 -21.49 -3.55
C LEU A 44 2.91 -22.81 -3.44
N LEU A 45 4.21 -22.71 -3.23
CA LEU A 45 5.11 -23.82 -3.02
C LEU A 45 5.48 -23.88 -1.56
N ARG A 46 5.42 -25.07 -0.98
CA ARG A 46 5.76 -25.31 0.41
C ARG A 46 6.67 -26.52 0.55
N ARG A 47 7.78 -26.34 1.25
CA ARG A 47 8.63 -27.45 1.71
C ARG A 47 8.52 -27.59 3.22
N ILE A 48 8.22 -28.80 3.69
CA ILE A 48 8.13 -29.13 5.13
C ILE A 48 9.30 -30.05 5.45
N SER A 49 10.20 -29.64 6.34
CA SER A 49 11.41 -30.39 6.69
C SER A 49 11.47 -30.70 8.18
N PRO A 50 11.76 -31.95 8.59
CA PRO A 50 12.07 -32.24 9.98
C PRO A 50 13.39 -31.57 10.36
N LEU A 51 13.45 -30.92 11.51
CA LEU A 51 14.68 -30.29 12.04
C LEU A 51 15.28 -31.08 13.20
N SER A 52 14.45 -31.55 14.12
CA SER A 52 14.87 -32.31 15.29
C SER A 52 13.74 -33.18 15.83
N GLY A 53 14.09 -34.20 16.60
CA GLY A 53 13.14 -35.16 17.15
C GLY A 53 12.49 -36.03 16.07
N THR A 54 11.26 -36.48 16.34
CA THR A 54 10.51 -37.41 15.48
C THR A 54 9.11 -36.83 15.26
N PRO A 55 9.00 -35.66 14.59
CA PRO A 55 7.77 -34.87 14.56
C PRO A 55 6.64 -35.62 13.84
N ARG A 56 5.47 -35.65 14.46
CA ARG A 56 4.23 -36.14 13.85
C ARG A 56 3.43 -34.98 13.31
N ILE A 57 3.18 -34.97 12.00
CA ILE A 57 2.48 -33.88 11.33
C ILE A 57 1.14 -34.33 10.78
N ARG A 58 0.26 -33.36 10.53
CA ARG A 58 -0.98 -33.52 9.79
C ARG A 58 -1.10 -32.38 8.79
N ILE A 59 -1.27 -32.70 7.51
CA ILE A 59 -1.49 -31.71 6.45
C ILE A 59 -3.01 -31.58 6.26
N ARG A 60 -3.53 -30.35 6.35
CA ARG A 60 -4.94 -30.03 6.11
C ARG A 60 -5.02 -28.95 5.03
N LEU A 61 -5.61 -29.28 3.89
CA LEU A 61 -5.89 -28.32 2.83
C LEU A 61 -7.40 -28.30 2.58
N ARG A 62 -8.04 -27.17 2.91
CA ARG A 62 -9.49 -26.98 2.80
C ARG A 62 -9.81 -25.73 1.99
N PRO A 63 -9.61 -25.74 0.66
CA PRO A 63 -10.00 -24.62 -0.17
C PRO A 63 -11.53 -24.47 -0.11
N ALA A 64 -11.98 -23.23 -0.02
CA ALA A 64 -13.39 -22.90 0.03
C ALA A 64 -13.75 -21.98 -1.14
N ARG A 65 -15.01 -22.03 -1.55
CA ARG A 65 -15.59 -21.18 -2.60
C ARG A 65 -16.60 -20.22 -2.00
N ASP A 66 -16.95 -19.19 -2.75
CA ASP A 66 -17.99 -18.22 -2.40
C ASP A 66 -17.72 -17.60 -1.02
N TYR A 67 -16.48 -17.13 -0.80
CA TYR A 67 -16.02 -16.55 0.47
C TYR A 67 -16.25 -17.46 1.69
N GLY A 68 -15.86 -18.73 1.61
CA GLY A 68 -15.96 -19.65 2.74
C GLY A 68 -17.33 -20.31 2.91
N ALA A 69 -18.34 -19.94 2.12
CA ALA A 69 -19.70 -20.46 2.26
C ALA A 69 -19.82 -21.96 1.93
N ARG A 70 -18.95 -22.48 1.06
CA ARG A 70 -18.98 -23.90 0.64
C ARG A 70 -17.58 -24.47 0.49
N ALA A 71 -17.43 -25.76 0.78
CA ALA A 71 -16.22 -26.51 0.45
C ALA A 71 -16.11 -26.76 -1.06
N CYS A 72 -14.89 -26.89 -1.55
CA CYS A 72 -14.63 -27.37 -2.92
C CYS A 72 -14.99 -28.85 -3.07
N LYS A 73 -15.44 -29.26 -4.27
CA LYS A 73 -15.50 -30.68 -4.62
C LYS A 73 -14.07 -31.17 -4.91
N THR A 74 -13.76 -32.38 -4.46
CA THR A 74 -12.40 -32.93 -4.52
C THR A 74 -12.34 -34.20 -5.36
N THR A 75 -11.33 -34.29 -6.22
CA THR A 75 -10.92 -35.52 -6.91
C THR A 75 -9.41 -35.72 -6.72
N HIS A 76 -8.86 -36.89 -7.02
CA HIS A 76 -7.43 -37.13 -6.91
C HIS A 76 -6.94 -38.08 -8.01
N GLY A 77 -5.67 -37.90 -8.37
CA GLY A 77 -4.92 -38.82 -9.22
C GLY A 77 -3.87 -39.60 -8.41
N SER A 78 -2.82 -40.07 -9.08
CA SER A 78 -1.75 -40.85 -8.44
C SER A 78 -0.82 -40.03 -7.53
N ASN A 79 -0.68 -38.73 -7.81
CA ASN A 79 0.26 -37.83 -7.13
C ASN A 79 -0.28 -36.41 -6.88
N HIS A 80 -1.59 -36.21 -7.06
CA HIS A 80 -2.23 -34.91 -6.90
C HIS A 80 -3.67 -35.00 -6.42
N VAL A 81 -4.14 -33.91 -5.82
CA VAL A 81 -5.53 -33.68 -5.42
C VAL A 81 -6.03 -32.43 -6.12
N THR A 82 -7.21 -32.50 -6.73
CA THR A 82 -7.84 -31.40 -7.45
C THR A 82 -9.05 -30.91 -6.66
N TYR A 83 -9.19 -29.59 -6.57
CA TYR A 83 -10.25 -28.89 -5.84
C TYR A 83 -10.99 -27.97 -6.82
N ALA A 84 -12.25 -28.30 -7.12
CA ALA A 84 -13.09 -27.47 -7.97
C ALA A 84 -13.62 -26.26 -7.17
N ALA A 85 -12.98 -25.10 -7.32
CA ALA A 85 -13.47 -23.83 -6.77
C ALA A 85 -14.49 -23.19 -7.73
N ALA A 86 -14.90 -21.95 -7.47
CA ALA A 86 -15.95 -21.28 -8.27
C ALA A 86 -15.44 -20.90 -9.67
N ASP A 87 -14.36 -20.11 -9.73
CA ASP A 87 -13.84 -19.52 -10.98
C ASP A 87 -12.55 -20.18 -11.46
N THR A 88 -11.98 -21.09 -10.66
CA THR A 88 -10.73 -21.77 -10.97
C THR A 88 -10.72 -23.17 -10.37
N THR A 89 -9.98 -24.09 -10.97
CA THR A 89 -9.69 -25.40 -10.39
C THR A 89 -8.29 -25.35 -9.82
N LEU A 90 -8.16 -25.66 -8.52
CA LEU A 90 -6.87 -25.74 -7.86
C LEU A 90 -6.36 -27.17 -7.85
N ARG A 91 -5.05 -27.34 -8.02
CA ARG A 91 -4.37 -28.62 -7.91
C ARG A 91 -3.30 -28.54 -6.85
N LEU A 92 -3.30 -29.52 -5.94
CA LEU A 92 -2.19 -29.82 -5.05
C LEU A 92 -1.41 -30.98 -5.65
N THR A 93 -0.18 -30.75 -6.11
CA THR A 93 0.78 -31.81 -6.42
C THR A 93 1.72 -31.98 -5.23
N THR A 94 1.96 -33.21 -4.77
CA THR A 94 2.77 -33.46 -3.58
C THR A 94 3.46 -34.83 -3.59
N ASP A 95 4.59 -34.93 -2.90
CA ASP A 95 5.28 -36.19 -2.58
C ASP A 95 4.89 -36.76 -1.20
N ALA A 96 3.91 -36.14 -0.52
CA ALA A 96 3.27 -36.70 0.66
C ALA A 96 2.29 -37.83 0.28
N PRO A 97 2.09 -38.85 1.14
CA PRO A 97 1.10 -39.89 0.85
C PRO A 97 -0.31 -39.28 0.74
N LEU A 98 -0.95 -39.43 -0.43
CA LEU A 98 -2.22 -38.78 -0.73
C LEU A 98 -3.33 -39.15 0.26
N THR A 99 -3.40 -40.42 0.68
CA THR A 99 -4.36 -40.88 1.70
C THR A 99 -4.22 -40.09 3.00
N HIS A 100 -3.00 -39.73 3.41
CA HIS A 100 -2.83 -38.92 4.62
C HIS A 100 -3.29 -37.47 4.45
N VAL A 101 -3.18 -36.91 3.23
CA VAL A 101 -3.66 -35.56 2.92
C VAL A 101 -5.18 -35.53 2.81
N ILE A 102 -5.78 -36.48 2.09
CA ILE A 102 -7.23 -36.56 1.83
C ILE A 102 -8.00 -36.85 3.13
N ASP A 103 -7.54 -37.82 3.92
CA ASP A 103 -8.21 -38.22 5.17
C ASP A 103 -7.75 -37.38 6.37
N GLU A 104 -6.85 -36.40 6.16
CA GLU A 104 -6.21 -35.59 7.20
C GLU A 104 -5.59 -36.43 8.34
N ASN A 105 -4.97 -37.55 7.99
CA ASN A 105 -4.33 -38.44 8.96
C ASN A 105 -3.00 -37.84 9.46
N ALA A 106 -2.68 -38.10 10.72
CA ALA A 106 -1.38 -37.74 11.29
C ALA A 106 -0.36 -38.84 10.99
N PHE A 107 0.84 -38.46 10.55
CA PHE A 107 1.91 -39.41 10.19
C PHE A 107 3.27 -38.84 10.59
N LEU A 108 4.30 -39.70 10.58
CA LEU A 108 5.66 -39.30 10.92
C LEU A 108 6.31 -38.52 9.77
N LEU A 109 6.94 -37.39 10.06
CA LEU A 109 7.78 -36.68 9.11
C LEU A 109 9.24 -37.13 9.26
N ASP A 110 9.66 -38.09 8.45
CA ASP A 110 11.00 -38.68 8.44
C ASP A 110 11.93 -38.09 7.35
N ARG A 111 11.35 -37.43 6.35
CA ARG A 111 12.05 -36.74 5.25
C ARG A 111 11.37 -35.43 4.90
N PRO A 112 12.02 -34.54 4.13
CA PRO A 112 11.35 -33.38 3.56
C PRO A 112 10.18 -33.77 2.63
N LEU A 113 9.12 -32.99 2.70
CA LEU A 113 7.96 -33.06 1.82
C LEU A 113 7.79 -31.76 1.04
N HIS A 114 7.20 -31.86 -0.14
CA HIS A 114 6.98 -30.77 -1.07
C HIS A 114 5.50 -30.73 -1.45
N LEU A 115 4.94 -29.52 -1.45
CA LEU A 115 3.56 -29.24 -1.83
C LEU A 115 3.58 -28.10 -2.84
N ILE A 116 2.93 -28.31 -3.97
CA ILE A 116 2.75 -27.29 -5.00
C ILE A 116 1.24 -27.12 -5.20
N LEU A 117 0.71 -26.00 -4.70
CA LEU A 117 -0.69 -25.63 -4.86
C LEU A 117 -0.79 -24.55 -5.95
N GLY A 118 -1.60 -24.77 -6.98
CA GLY A 118 -1.78 -23.78 -8.04
C GLY A 118 -2.95 -24.10 -8.97
N PRO A 119 -3.01 -23.52 -10.17
CA PRO A 119 -3.98 -23.91 -11.20
C PRO A 119 -3.85 -25.40 -11.53
N ASP A 120 -4.90 -25.99 -12.10
CA ASP A 120 -4.91 -27.40 -12.51
C ASP A 120 -4.05 -27.66 -13.77
N GLU A 121 -2.74 -27.52 -13.60
CA GLU A 121 -1.72 -27.79 -14.59
C GLU A 121 -0.92 -29.03 -14.19
N THR A 122 -0.56 -29.85 -15.18
CA THR A 122 0.24 -31.05 -14.92
C THR A 122 1.72 -30.67 -14.77
N ILE A 123 2.33 -31.13 -13.69
CA ILE A 123 3.77 -31.00 -13.45
C ILE A 123 4.45 -32.31 -13.86
N PRO A 124 5.24 -32.33 -14.95
CA PRO A 124 5.84 -33.55 -15.48
C PRO A 124 7.06 -34.02 -14.66
N GLU A 125 7.76 -33.12 -13.97
CA GLU A 125 8.89 -33.46 -13.12
C GLU A 125 8.48 -33.99 -11.74
N SER A 126 9.46 -34.48 -10.96
CA SER A 126 9.22 -34.78 -9.56
C SER A 126 8.82 -33.52 -8.79
N CYS A 127 8.00 -33.67 -7.74
CA CYS A 127 7.54 -32.54 -6.94
C CYS A 127 8.71 -31.79 -6.27
N GLU A 128 9.75 -32.51 -5.87
CA GLU A 128 10.99 -31.94 -5.32
C GLU A 128 11.77 -31.11 -6.35
N ASP A 129 11.96 -31.64 -7.57
CA ASP A 129 12.70 -30.93 -8.63
C ASP A 129 11.97 -29.66 -9.06
N ALA A 130 10.65 -29.74 -9.24
CA ALA A 130 9.81 -28.59 -9.55
C ALA A 130 9.90 -27.54 -8.44
N TYR A 131 9.82 -27.94 -7.17
CA TYR A 131 9.98 -27.04 -6.03
C TYR A 131 11.34 -26.32 -6.08
N HIS A 132 12.44 -27.07 -6.21
CA HIS A 132 13.78 -26.50 -6.16
C HIS A 132 14.09 -25.59 -7.36
N THR A 133 13.53 -25.89 -8.53
CA THR A 133 13.65 -25.04 -9.71
C THR A 133 13.01 -23.66 -9.47
N HIS A 134 11.74 -23.64 -9.06
CA HIS A 134 11.04 -22.40 -8.76
C HIS A 134 11.66 -21.65 -7.56
N TYR A 135 12.07 -22.37 -6.50
CA TYR A 135 12.73 -21.79 -5.33
C TYR A 135 14.02 -21.04 -5.73
N ARG A 136 14.93 -21.69 -6.49
CA ARG A 136 16.21 -21.09 -6.88
C ARG A 136 16.00 -19.87 -7.78
N ALA A 137 15.10 -19.97 -8.74
CA ALA A 137 14.78 -18.87 -9.65
C ALA A 137 14.16 -17.67 -8.91
N THR A 138 13.19 -17.94 -8.02
CA THR A 138 12.53 -16.90 -7.20
C THR A 138 13.49 -16.22 -6.22
N ARG A 139 14.36 -17.01 -5.56
CA ARG A 139 15.40 -16.47 -4.69
C ARG A 139 16.35 -15.54 -5.47
N SER A 140 16.80 -16.00 -6.63
CA SER A 140 17.69 -15.23 -7.52
C SER A 140 17.03 -13.93 -7.98
N TYR A 141 15.74 -13.99 -8.35
CA TYR A 141 14.96 -12.81 -8.72
C TYR A 141 14.97 -11.76 -7.60
N TRP A 142 14.55 -12.14 -6.39
CA TRP A 142 14.44 -11.18 -5.30
C TRP A 142 15.79 -10.61 -4.85
N GLN A 143 16.84 -11.43 -4.81
CA GLN A 143 18.17 -10.96 -4.48
C GLN A 143 18.71 -9.98 -5.52
N LYS A 144 18.50 -10.26 -6.82
CA LYS A 144 18.86 -9.33 -7.90
C LYS A 144 18.05 -8.03 -7.84
N TRP A 145 16.76 -8.13 -7.58
CA TRP A 145 15.86 -6.99 -7.48
C TRP A 145 16.26 -6.09 -6.30
N SER A 146 16.45 -6.66 -5.11
CA SER A 146 16.85 -5.93 -3.90
C SER A 146 18.22 -5.27 -4.07
N ARG A 147 19.16 -5.94 -4.75
CA ARG A 147 20.48 -5.39 -5.07
C ARG A 147 20.41 -4.16 -5.99
N GLY A 148 19.35 -4.02 -6.79
CA GLY A 148 19.15 -2.88 -7.67
C GLY A 148 18.56 -1.65 -6.98
N LEU A 149 18.22 -1.73 -5.70
CA LEU A 149 17.63 -0.62 -4.95
C LEU A 149 18.71 0.38 -4.49
N SER A 150 18.39 1.66 -4.60
CA SER A 150 19.12 2.73 -3.92
C SER A 150 18.67 2.77 -2.46
N ILE A 151 19.51 2.24 -1.56
CA ILE A 151 19.20 2.19 -0.13
C ILE A 151 19.96 3.28 0.65
N PRO A 152 19.34 3.88 1.69
CA PRO A 152 20.04 4.78 2.60
C PRO A 152 21.10 4.04 3.43
N PHE A 153 22.01 4.79 4.07
CA PHE A 153 23.03 4.21 4.95
C PHE A 153 22.37 3.55 6.17
N GLU A 154 21.45 4.27 6.83
CA GLU A 154 20.76 3.82 8.03
C GLU A 154 19.48 3.03 7.69
N TRP A 155 19.09 2.12 8.59
CA TRP A 155 17.85 1.33 8.53
C TRP A 155 17.64 0.49 7.25
N GLN A 156 18.74 0.04 6.63
CA GLN A 156 18.70 -0.75 5.38
C GLN A 156 17.74 -1.93 5.42
N GLU A 157 17.73 -2.71 6.51
CA GLU A 157 16.84 -3.86 6.65
C GLU A 157 15.35 -3.47 6.60
N ALA A 158 14.98 -2.36 7.25
CA ALA A 158 13.63 -1.83 7.24
C ALA A 158 13.21 -1.39 5.83
N VAL A 159 14.10 -0.68 5.14
CA VAL A 159 13.86 -0.17 3.79
C VAL A 159 13.73 -1.31 2.78
N ILE A 160 14.63 -2.30 2.81
CA ILE A 160 14.58 -3.46 1.91
C ILE A 160 13.30 -4.25 2.15
N ARG A 161 12.89 -4.44 3.41
CA ARG A 161 11.65 -5.16 3.73
C ARG A 161 10.43 -4.41 3.23
N ALA A 162 10.35 -3.11 3.49
CA ALA A 162 9.28 -2.25 2.98
C ALA A 162 9.21 -2.26 1.45
N ALA A 163 10.35 -2.20 0.77
CA ALA A 163 10.42 -2.23 -0.69
C ALA A 163 9.89 -3.55 -1.26
N ILE A 164 10.33 -4.69 -0.71
CA ILE A 164 9.84 -6.02 -1.13
C ILE A 164 8.31 -6.11 -0.92
N THR A 165 7.81 -5.64 0.22
CA THR A 165 6.37 -5.64 0.50
C THR A 165 5.58 -4.78 -0.48
N LEU A 166 6.02 -3.54 -0.77
CA LEU A 166 5.40 -2.71 -1.82
C LEU A 166 5.39 -3.41 -3.18
N LYS A 167 6.47 -4.13 -3.50
CA LYS A 167 6.55 -4.90 -4.75
C LYS A 167 5.54 -6.04 -4.78
N LEU A 168 5.27 -6.69 -3.64
CA LEU A 168 4.24 -7.72 -3.51
C LEU A 168 2.81 -7.15 -3.60
N CYS A 169 2.60 -5.88 -3.20
CA CYS A 169 1.33 -5.18 -3.39
C CYS A 169 1.11 -4.69 -4.84
N THR A 170 2.05 -4.94 -5.77
CA THR A 170 1.92 -4.57 -7.17
C THR A 170 1.35 -5.72 -8.01
N PHE A 171 0.27 -5.47 -8.73
CA PHE A 171 -0.27 -6.36 -9.74
C PHE A 171 0.56 -6.26 -11.02
N GLU A 172 1.23 -7.36 -11.40
CA GLU A 172 2.29 -7.36 -12.42
C GLU A 172 1.82 -6.96 -13.82
N ASP A 173 0.61 -7.37 -14.18
CA ASP A 173 0.05 -7.25 -15.53
C ASP A 173 -0.26 -5.79 -15.88
N THR A 174 -1.05 -5.11 -15.04
CA THR A 174 -1.43 -3.72 -15.29
C THR A 174 -0.49 -2.70 -14.65
N GLY A 175 0.24 -3.09 -13.60
CA GLY A 175 1.05 -2.19 -12.78
C GLY A 175 0.30 -1.57 -11.60
N ALA A 176 -0.97 -1.90 -11.39
CA ALA A 176 -1.76 -1.40 -10.26
C ALA A 176 -1.08 -1.72 -8.92
N VAL A 177 -1.10 -0.78 -7.97
CA VAL A 177 -0.64 -1.00 -6.60
C VAL A 177 -1.85 -0.91 -5.67
N VAL A 178 -2.15 -1.99 -4.95
CA VAL A 178 -3.29 -2.02 -4.03
C VAL A 178 -2.94 -1.41 -2.68
N ALA A 179 -3.94 -0.86 -1.97
CA ALA A 179 -3.75 -0.26 -0.65
C ALA A 179 -3.31 -1.29 0.40
N ALA A 180 -3.85 -2.51 0.34
CA ALA A 180 -3.37 -3.67 1.09
C ALA A 180 -3.76 -4.99 0.42
N LEU A 181 -3.19 -6.10 0.89
CA LEU A 181 -3.51 -7.46 0.42
C LEU A 181 -4.64 -8.13 1.22
N THR A 182 -5.25 -7.41 2.18
CA THR A 182 -6.33 -7.90 3.04
C THR A 182 -7.62 -7.12 2.84
N THR A 183 -8.69 -7.68 3.37
CA THR A 183 -9.98 -7.01 3.55
C THR A 183 -10.45 -7.20 4.98
N SER A 184 -11.21 -6.23 5.49
CA SER A 184 -12.06 -6.36 6.67
C SER A 184 -11.33 -6.67 7.97
N ILE A 185 -10.05 -6.30 8.07
CA ILE A 185 -9.38 -6.20 9.37
C ILE A 185 -9.81 -4.85 9.98
N PRO A 186 -10.38 -4.83 11.19
CA PRO A 186 -10.97 -3.63 11.75
C PRO A 186 -9.90 -2.58 12.10
N GLU A 187 -10.21 -1.30 11.88
CA GLU A 187 -9.36 -0.16 12.30
C GLU A 187 -9.16 -0.11 13.83
N ALA A 188 -10.15 -0.57 14.60
CA ALA A 188 -10.11 -0.73 16.06
C ALA A 188 -11.08 -1.83 16.50
N ALA A 189 -10.86 -2.41 17.69
CA ALA A 189 -11.69 -3.49 18.22
C ALA A 189 -13.18 -3.12 18.22
N ASP A 190 -14.04 -4.03 17.75
CA ASP A 190 -15.51 -3.88 17.73
C ASP A 190 -16.08 -2.60 17.08
N SER A 191 -15.28 -1.85 16.32
CA SER A 191 -15.66 -0.56 15.72
C SER A 191 -16.59 -0.67 14.50
N GLY A 192 -16.67 -1.85 13.87
CA GLY A 192 -17.37 -2.05 12.59
C GLY A 192 -16.71 -1.41 11.36
N ARG A 193 -15.55 -0.76 11.54
CA ARG A 193 -14.71 -0.15 10.50
C ARG A 193 -13.82 -1.20 9.83
N THR A 194 -14.42 -2.01 8.98
CA THR A 194 -13.79 -3.19 8.35
C THR A 194 -13.89 -3.10 6.83
N TRP A 195 -12.93 -2.42 6.20
CA TRP A 195 -12.95 -2.08 4.77
C TRP A 195 -12.16 -3.06 3.90
N ASP A 196 -12.58 -3.21 2.63
CA ASP A 196 -11.82 -3.97 1.63
C ASP A 196 -10.77 -3.07 0.96
N TYR A 197 -9.49 -3.40 1.15
CA TYR A 197 -8.35 -2.59 0.69
C TYR A 197 -7.63 -3.16 -0.53
N ARG A 198 -8.20 -4.19 -1.16
CA ARG A 198 -7.62 -4.87 -2.33
C ARG A 198 -7.82 -4.09 -3.63
N PHE A 199 -7.90 -2.77 -3.54
CA PHE A 199 -8.11 -1.82 -4.63
C PHE A 199 -6.97 -0.80 -4.67
N CYS A 200 -6.81 -0.11 -5.81
CA CYS A 200 -5.89 1.00 -5.96
C CYS A 200 -6.62 2.32 -5.69
N TRP A 201 -6.25 3.02 -4.61
CA TRP A 201 -6.66 4.41 -4.41
C TRP A 201 -5.79 5.33 -5.25
N LEU A 202 -6.41 6.30 -5.93
CA LEU A 202 -5.66 7.28 -6.71
C LEU A 202 -4.83 8.20 -5.82
N ARG A 203 -5.34 8.54 -4.63
CA ARG A 203 -4.63 9.35 -3.63
C ARG A 203 -3.27 8.75 -3.25
N ASP A 204 -3.23 7.43 -3.07
CA ASP A 204 -2.06 6.68 -2.63
C ASP A 204 -0.92 6.70 -3.65
N SER A 205 -1.26 6.99 -4.90
CA SER A 205 -0.31 6.93 -6.00
C SER A 205 0.92 7.80 -5.80
N TYR A 206 0.75 9.01 -5.27
CA TYR A 206 1.85 9.96 -5.11
C TYR A 206 2.92 9.42 -4.16
N PHE A 207 2.50 8.89 -3.02
CA PHE A 207 3.41 8.40 -1.97
C PHE A 207 4.17 7.15 -2.42
N VAL A 208 3.46 6.24 -3.10
CA VAL A 208 4.07 5.02 -3.67
C VAL A 208 5.05 5.38 -4.77
N VAL A 209 4.68 6.27 -5.69
CA VAL A 209 5.58 6.76 -6.76
C VAL A 209 6.82 7.42 -6.15
N GLN A 210 6.66 8.25 -5.12
CA GLN A 210 7.78 8.88 -4.43
C GLN A 210 8.72 7.85 -3.80
N ALA A 211 8.19 6.84 -3.11
CA ALA A 211 8.99 5.78 -2.49
C ALA A 211 9.74 4.95 -3.54
N LEU A 212 9.05 4.50 -4.60
CA LEU A 212 9.66 3.74 -5.70
C LEU A 212 10.75 4.56 -6.42
N ASN A 213 10.50 5.85 -6.62
CA ASN A 213 11.44 6.77 -7.24
C ASN A 213 12.73 6.92 -6.43
N ARG A 214 12.61 7.16 -5.10
CA ARG A 214 13.74 7.28 -4.17
C ARG A 214 14.59 6.00 -4.12
N LEU A 215 13.94 4.84 -4.20
CA LEU A 215 14.61 3.54 -4.27
C LEU A 215 15.22 3.21 -5.64
N GLY A 216 14.99 4.02 -6.67
CA GLY A 216 15.43 3.71 -8.04
C GLY A 216 14.67 2.54 -8.68
N ALA A 217 13.51 2.14 -8.14
CA ALA A 217 12.67 1.05 -8.65
C ALA A 217 11.84 1.47 -9.88
N THR A 218 12.49 2.08 -10.86
CA THR A 218 11.87 2.80 -11.99
C THR A 218 10.95 1.95 -12.85
N VAL A 219 11.26 0.66 -13.07
CA VAL A 219 10.40 -0.24 -13.85
C VAL A 219 9.04 -0.45 -13.18
N THR A 220 9.01 -0.60 -11.85
CA THR A 220 7.75 -0.78 -11.12
C THR A 220 6.96 0.53 -11.12
N MET A 221 7.66 1.65 -10.94
CA MET A 221 7.07 2.99 -11.05
C MET A 221 6.47 3.25 -12.44
N GLU A 222 7.20 2.97 -13.53
CA GLU A 222 6.75 3.21 -14.91
C GLU A 222 5.46 2.46 -15.23
N ARG A 223 5.34 1.20 -14.79
CA ARG A 223 4.11 0.42 -14.95
C ARG A 223 2.95 0.99 -14.15
N TYR A 224 3.19 1.43 -12.92
CA TYR A 224 2.15 2.05 -12.12
C TYR A 224 1.68 3.39 -12.71
N LEU A 225 2.61 4.19 -13.24
CA LEU A 225 2.26 5.40 -13.98
C LEU A 225 1.43 5.08 -15.24
N ALA A 226 1.75 4.00 -15.96
CA ALA A 226 0.95 3.56 -17.09
C ALA A 226 -0.49 3.16 -16.68
N TYR A 227 -0.64 2.46 -15.56
CA TYR A 227 -1.96 2.15 -14.98
C TYR A 227 -2.77 3.43 -14.68
N ILE A 228 -2.16 4.40 -14.00
CA ILE A 228 -2.81 5.68 -13.66
C ILE A 228 -3.18 6.47 -14.92
N MET A 229 -2.29 6.50 -15.92
CA MET A 229 -2.55 7.18 -17.20
C MET A 229 -3.70 6.55 -17.98
N ASN A 230 -3.87 5.22 -17.90
CA ASN A 230 -5.01 4.53 -18.52
C ASN A 230 -6.32 4.95 -17.84
N ILE A 231 -6.36 4.99 -16.50
CA ILE A 231 -7.53 5.49 -15.75
C ILE A 231 -7.85 6.94 -16.15
N ALA A 232 -6.85 7.81 -16.19
CA ALA A 232 -7.02 9.21 -16.59
C ALA A 232 -7.54 9.34 -18.02
N ALA A 233 -7.07 8.49 -18.94
CA ALA A 233 -7.48 8.50 -20.33
C ALA A 233 -8.92 7.97 -20.52
N GLU A 234 -9.32 6.96 -19.76
CA GLU A 234 -10.68 6.39 -19.80
C GLU A 234 -11.71 7.34 -19.17
N ALA A 235 -11.34 8.03 -18.09
CA ALA A 235 -12.20 9.03 -17.47
C ALA A 235 -12.56 10.16 -18.47
N GLY A 236 -11.58 10.65 -19.25
CA GLY A 236 -11.80 11.68 -20.25
C GLY A 236 -12.44 12.93 -19.64
N GLU A 237 -13.67 13.26 -20.07
CA GLU A 237 -14.46 14.37 -19.53
C GLU A 237 -15.31 13.97 -18.31
N HIS A 238 -15.31 12.71 -17.88
CA HIS A 238 -16.04 12.24 -16.70
C HIS A 238 -15.24 12.47 -15.41
N GLU A 239 -15.95 12.54 -14.28
CA GLU A 239 -15.33 12.65 -12.96
C GLU A 239 -14.59 11.35 -12.59
N LEU A 240 -13.41 11.49 -12.00
CA LEU A 240 -12.65 10.37 -11.45
C LEU A 240 -13.33 9.82 -10.20
N ARG A 241 -13.18 8.51 -9.98
CA ARG A 241 -13.57 7.87 -8.73
C ARG A 241 -12.37 7.80 -7.77
N PRO A 242 -12.59 7.66 -6.45
CA PRO A 242 -11.49 7.54 -5.48
C PRO A 242 -10.59 6.33 -5.69
N LEU A 243 -11.18 5.19 -6.05
CA LEU A 243 -10.49 3.90 -6.15
C LEU A 243 -10.93 3.07 -7.36
N TYR A 244 -10.04 2.18 -7.78
CA TYR A 244 -10.20 1.30 -8.93
C TYR A 244 -9.66 -0.10 -8.64
N GLY A 245 -10.24 -1.12 -9.29
CA GLY A 245 -9.71 -2.48 -9.29
C GLY A 245 -8.42 -2.60 -10.09
N VAL A 246 -7.71 -3.71 -9.92
CA VAL A 246 -6.41 -3.94 -10.59
C VAL A 246 -6.49 -3.89 -12.12
N SER A 247 -7.66 -4.09 -12.72
CA SER A 247 -7.91 -3.96 -14.15
C SER A 247 -8.13 -2.51 -14.63
N GLY A 248 -8.34 -1.56 -13.71
CA GLY A 248 -8.70 -0.17 -14.02
C GLY A 248 -10.20 0.13 -13.99
N HIS A 249 -11.06 -0.87 -13.73
CA HIS A 249 -12.50 -0.64 -13.55
C HIS A 249 -12.84 -0.23 -12.11
N SER A 250 -13.78 0.70 -11.94
CA SER A 250 -14.22 1.24 -10.64
C SER A 250 -15.45 0.55 -10.03
N SER A 251 -16.00 -0.49 -10.66
CA SER A 251 -17.14 -1.22 -10.09
C SER A 251 -16.68 -2.03 -8.88
N THR A 252 -17.01 -1.54 -7.68
CA THR A 252 -16.60 -2.11 -6.39
C THR A 252 -17.77 -2.20 -5.42
N GLU A 253 -18.96 -2.58 -5.92
CA GLU A 253 -20.18 -2.74 -5.12
C GLU A 253 -19.88 -3.43 -3.78
N GLU A 254 -20.16 -2.72 -2.68
CA GLU A 254 -19.88 -3.20 -1.33
C GLU A 254 -20.94 -4.22 -0.93
N GLN A 255 -20.49 -5.41 -0.53
CA GLN A 255 -21.33 -6.52 -0.10
C GLN A 255 -20.85 -7.06 1.24
N ILE A 256 -21.78 -7.31 2.16
CA ILE A 256 -21.50 -7.97 3.42
C ILE A 256 -21.47 -9.49 3.20
N ILE A 257 -20.36 -10.10 3.57
CA ILE A 257 -20.12 -11.54 3.49
C ILE A 257 -20.49 -12.17 4.84
N THR A 258 -21.64 -12.81 4.91
CA THR A 258 -22.17 -13.42 6.14
C THR A 258 -21.59 -14.81 6.46
N SER A 259 -20.88 -15.42 5.50
CA SER A 259 -20.25 -16.73 5.66
C SER A 259 -18.94 -16.71 6.45
N LEU A 260 -18.37 -15.53 6.69
CA LEU A 260 -17.11 -15.36 7.42
C LEU A 260 -17.38 -14.64 8.74
N SER A 261 -16.78 -15.14 9.82
CA SER A 261 -16.93 -14.55 11.16
C SER A 261 -16.23 -13.20 11.34
N GLY A 262 -15.33 -12.84 10.43
CA GLY A 262 -14.47 -11.67 10.56
C GLY A 262 -13.25 -11.90 11.44
N TYR A 263 -12.42 -10.86 11.55
CA TYR A 263 -11.14 -10.89 12.26
C TYR A 263 -11.38 -11.13 13.75
N GLN A 264 -10.93 -12.27 14.29
CA GLN A 264 -11.21 -12.69 15.68
C GLN A 264 -12.71 -12.66 16.06
N GLY A 265 -13.62 -12.80 15.07
CA GLY A 265 -15.07 -12.69 15.29
C GLY A 265 -15.64 -11.27 15.16
N MET A 266 -14.79 -10.26 14.92
CA MET A 266 -15.21 -8.89 14.67
C MET A 266 -15.55 -8.70 13.18
N GLY A 267 -16.81 -8.33 12.93
CA GLY A 267 -17.33 -8.05 11.60
C GLY A 267 -17.85 -6.61 11.45
N PRO A 268 -18.55 -6.31 10.34
CA PRO A 268 -18.88 -7.23 9.24
C PRO A 268 -17.67 -7.54 8.34
N VAL A 269 -17.70 -8.63 7.57
CA VAL A 269 -16.75 -8.83 6.46
C VAL A 269 -17.32 -8.20 5.20
N ARG A 270 -16.56 -7.29 4.59
CA ARG A 270 -16.93 -6.58 3.36
C ARG A 270 -16.13 -7.10 2.17
N ARG A 271 -16.81 -7.21 1.03
CA ARG A 271 -16.23 -7.37 -0.30
C ARG A 271 -16.61 -6.13 -1.10
N GLY A 272 -15.64 -5.51 -1.75
CA GLY A 272 -15.89 -4.22 -2.38
C GLY A 272 -15.81 -3.08 -1.37
N ASN A 273 -15.92 -1.86 -1.86
CA ASN A 273 -15.73 -0.66 -1.06
C ASN A 273 -16.62 0.46 -1.57
N GLN A 274 -17.47 1.00 -0.70
CA GLN A 274 -18.42 2.06 -1.05
C GLN A 274 -17.73 3.39 -1.38
N ALA A 275 -16.47 3.60 -1.00
CA ALA A 275 -15.75 4.83 -1.32
C ALA A 275 -15.69 5.14 -2.83
N ALA A 276 -15.82 4.14 -3.71
CA ALA A 276 -15.94 4.37 -5.15
C ALA A 276 -17.13 5.25 -5.57
N GLU A 277 -18.18 5.33 -4.75
CA GLU A 277 -19.36 6.15 -5.01
C GLU A 277 -19.15 7.63 -4.59
N GLN A 278 -18.16 7.89 -3.74
CA GLN A 278 -17.94 9.21 -3.17
C GLN A 278 -17.32 10.19 -4.16
N VAL A 279 -17.66 11.46 -3.97
CA VAL A 279 -17.03 12.58 -4.66
C VAL A 279 -15.82 13.02 -3.84
N GLN A 280 -14.64 12.95 -4.44
CA GLN A 280 -13.37 13.39 -3.86
C GLN A 280 -12.63 14.23 -4.89
N HIS A 281 -12.19 15.42 -4.52
CA HIS A 281 -11.55 16.37 -5.42
C HIS A 281 -10.02 16.31 -5.37
N ASP A 282 -9.44 15.63 -4.37
CA ASP A 282 -7.99 15.39 -4.28
C ASP A 282 -7.47 14.45 -5.38
N VAL A 283 -8.31 13.57 -5.92
CA VAL A 283 -7.96 12.57 -6.95
C VAL A 283 -7.34 13.19 -8.20
N TYR A 284 -7.79 14.37 -8.63
CA TYR A 284 -7.24 15.06 -9.79
C TYR A 284 -5.79 15.49 -9.55
N GLY A 285 -5.53 16.02 -8.36
CA GLY A 285 -4.19 16.33 -7.89
C GLY A 285 -3.33 15.10 -7.84
N ALA A 286 -3.83 14.02 -7.25
CA ALA A 286 -3.06 12.79 -7.04
C ALA A 286 -2.58 12.20 -8.38
N VAL A 287 -3.47 12.12 -9.37
CA VAL A 287 -3.13 11.64 -10.72
C VAL A 287 -2.08 12.52 -11.37
N VAL A 288 -2.33 13.82 -11.49
CA VAL A 288 -1.42 14.75 -12.19
C VAL A 288 -0.05 14.78 -11.50
N LEU A 289 -0.03 14.80 -10.17
CA LEU A 289 1.19 14.83 -9.36
C LEU A 289 2.03 13.56 -9.57
N SER A 290 1.41 12.39 -9.56
CA SER A 290 2.07 11.10 -9.79
C SER A 290 2.67 11.01 -11.19
N VAL A 291 1.89 11.33 -12.22
CA VAL A 291 2.34 11.23 -13.62
C VAL A 291 3.33 12.30 -14.02
N THR A 292 3.46 13.39 -13.25
CA THR A 292 4.45 14.45 -13.51
C THR A 292 5.86 13.86 -13.68
N GLN A 293 6.22 12.82 -12.91
CA GLN A 293 7.53 12.18 -12.99
C GLN A 293 7.87 11.69 -14.41
N SER A 294 6.87 11.23 -15.19
CA SER A 294 7.08 10.72 -16.56
C SER A 294 7.59 11.78 -17.55
N PHE A 295 7.39 13.07 -17.26
CA PHE A 295 7.82 14.18 -18.11
C PHE A 295 9.25 14.67 -17.79
N PHE A 296 9.77 14.35 -16.61
CA PHE A 296 11.04 14.89 -16.12
C PHE A 296 12.12 13.83 -15.93
N ASP A 297 11.75 12.60 -15.58
CA ASP A 297 12.69 11.54 -15.27
C ASP A 297 13.25 10.88 -16.53
N LYS A 298 14.51 11.18 -16.84
CA LYS A 298 15.21 10.62 -18.01
C LYS A 298 15.55 9.13 -17.88
N ARG A 299 15.38 8.51 -16.71
CA ARG A 299 15.58 7.05 -16.54
C ARG A 299 14.43 6.25 -17.15
N LEU A 300 13.28 6.88 -17.37
CA LEU A 300 12.12 6.25 -17.96
C LEU A 300 12.30 6.15 -19.48
N ILE A 301 12.02 4.97 -20.03
CA ILE A 301 12.19 4.72 -21.47
C ILE A 301 11.12 5.51 -22.24
N ARG A 302 9.91 5.59 -21.68
CA ARG A 302 8.82 6.40 -22.24
C ARG A 302 8.69 7.69 -21.46
N SER A 303 9.05 8.80 -22.09
CA SER A 303 8.76 10.14 -21.58
C SER A 303 7.33 10.55 -21.90
N GLY A 304 6.75 11.37 -21.02
CA GLY A 304 5.44 11.98 -21.24
C GLY A 304 5.43 12.84 -22.51
N THR A 305 4.34 12.73 -23.27
CA THR A 305 4.13 13.35 -24.58
C THR A 305 3.19 14.54 -24.51
N LEU A 306 3.18 15.37 -25.56
CA LEU A 306 2.20 16.46 -25.68
C LEU A 306 0.74 15.96 -25.66
N ALA A 307 0.48 14.80 -26.28
CA ALA A 307 -0.85 14.20 -26.30
C ALA A 307 -1.31 13.77 -24.90
N GLU A 308 -0.43 13.18 -24.10
CA GLU A 308 -0.71 12.84 -22.71
C GLU A 308 -0.92 14.09 -21.86
N PHE A 309 -0.10 15.14 -22.07
CA PHE A 309 -0.31 16.43 -21.42
C PHE A 309 -1.72 16.98 -21.68
N ARG A 310 -2.21 16.97 -22.94
CA ARG A 310 -3.58 17.43 -23.25
C ARG A 310 -4.67 16.65 -22.51
N LYS A 311 -4.47 15.36 -22.25
CA LYS A 311 -5.41 14.57 -21.43
C LYS A 311 -5.38 15.00 -19.95
N LEU A 312 -4.19 15.28 -19.42
CA LEU A 312 -4.04 15.79 -18.05
C LEU A 312 -4.64 17.19 -17.88
N GLU A 313 -4.67 18.00 -18.94
CA GLU A 313 -5.34 19.30 -18.90
C GLU A 313 -6.83 19.19 -18.57
N ALA A 314 -7.52 18.14 -19.01
CA ALA A 314 -8.93 17.90 -18.65
C ALA A 314 -9.11 17.69 -17.13
N LEU A 315 -8.19 16.96 -16.50
CA LEU A 315 -8.16 16.80 -15.04
C LEU A 315 -7.84 18.12 -14.32
N GLY A 316 -6.96 18.93 -14.91
CA GLY A 316 -6.67 20.28 -14.42
C GLY A 316 -7.88 21.20 -14.46
N ASP A 317 -8.73 21.07 -15.49
CA ASP A 317 -9.95 21.86 -15.61
C ASP A 317 -11.01 21.44 -14.59
N TRP A 318 -11.10 20.15 -14.26
CA TRP A 318 -11.88 19.67 -13.11
C TRP A 318 -11.37 20.25 -11.80
N ALA A 319 -10.06 20.12 -11.52
CA ALA A 319 -9.44 20.66 -10.31
C ALA A 319 -9.72 22.16 -10.13
N ARG A 320 -9.59 22.94 -11.21
CA ARG A 320 -9.88 24.39 -11.21
C ARG A 320 -11.35 24.72 -10.92
N GLN A 321 -12.28 23.85 -11.26
CA GLN A 321 -13.71 24.06 -11.04
C GLN A 321 -14.19 23.58 -9.66
N LYS A 322 -13.44 22.66 -9.04
CA LYS A 322 -13.87 21.92 -7.85
C LYS A 322 -13.11 22.28 -6.57
N TYR A 323 -12.02 23.05 -6.65
CA TYR A 323 -11.18 23.38 -5.48
C TYR A 323 -11.93 24.05 -4.31
N ASP A 324 -13.05 24.73 -4.55
CA ASP A 324 -13.87 25.42 -3.55
C ASP A 324 -15.24 24.74 -3.36
N LYS A 325 -15.37 23.47 -3.76
CA LYS A 325 -16.61 22.70 -3.69
C LYS A 325 -16.53 21.66 -2.56
N PRO A 326 -17.66 21.37 -1.89
CA PRO A 326 -17.70 20.32 -0.89
C PRO A 326 -17.42 18.93 -1.48
N ASP A 327 -16.60 18.14 -0.81
CA ASP A 327 -16.34 16.73 -1.12
C ASP A 327 -16.26 15.90 0.18
N ALA A 328 -16.01 14.59 0.07
CA ALA A 328 -15.93 13.69 1.23
C ALA A 328 -14.58 13.77 1.99
N GLY A 329 -13.63 14.59 1.51
CA GLY A 329 -12.25 14.62 1.99
C GLY A 329 -11.49 13.31 1.76
N LEU A 330 -10.20 13.30 2.13
CA LEU A 330 -9.36 12.10 1.93
C LEU A 330 -9.71 10.93 2.88
N TRP A 331 -10.40 11.22 3.97
CA TRP A 331 -10.80 10.23 4.97
C TRP A 331 -12.18 9.63 4.69
N GLU A 332 -12.77 9.95 3.54
CA GLU A 332 -13.88 9.21 2.94
C GLU A 332 -15.15 9.18 3.80
N TYR A 333 -15.46 10.33 4.40
CA TYR A 333 -16.60 10.44 5.28
C TYR A 333 -17.91 10.15 4.55
N ARG A 334 -18.77 9.33 5.14
CA ARG A 334 -20.04 8.90 4.53
C ARG A 334 -21.14 9.95 4.71
N GLY A 335 -21.17 10.67 5.84
CA GLY A 335 -22.26 11.59 6.19
C GLY A 335 -21.91 13.08 6.12
N ARG A 336 -20.64 13.44 5.90
CA ARG A 336 -20.21 14.85 5.81
C ARG A 336 -19.53 15.16 4.48
N GLN A 337 -19.89 16.33 3.93
CA GLN A 337 -19.15 16.96 2.85
C GLN A 337 -18.77 18.38 3.24
N ARG A 338 -17.52 18.76 3.00
CA ARG A 338 -16.99 20.11 3.30
C ARG A 338 -16.01 20.53 2.22
N VAL A 339 -15.69 21.83 2.19
CA VAL A 339 -14.56 22.30 1.38
C VAL A 339 -13.29 21.99 2.16
N HIS A 340 -12.77 20.77 1.99
CA HIS A 340 -11.60 20.27 2.70
C HIS A 340 -10.33 20.94 2.16
N THR A 341 -9.52 21.47 3.08
CA THR A 341 -8.31 22.23 2.75
C THR A 341 -7.33 21.38 1.94
N PHE A 342 -7.16 20.10 2.31
CA PHE A 342 -6.30 19.16 1.58
C PHE A 342 -6.78 18.93 0.14
N SER A 343 -8.08 18.73 -0.08
CA SER A 343 -8.66 18.60 -1.42
C SER A 343 -8.39 19.83 -2.29
N SER A 344 -8.54 21.03 -1.72
CA SER A 344 -8.22 22.29 -2.41
C SER A 344 -6.72 22.42 -2.73
N ILE A 345 -5.83 21.99 -1.82
CA ILE A 345 -4.38 21.95 -2.08
C ILE A 345 -4.04 20.96 -3.19
N MET A 346 -4.69 19.80 -3.23
CA MET A 346 -4.47 18.82 -4.30
C MET A 346 -5.00 19.33 -5.65
N CYS A 347 -6.11 20.06 -5.66
CA CYS A 347 -6.57 20.78 -6.85
C CYS A 347 -5.55 21.84 -7.30
N TRP A 348 -4.96 22.59 -6.36
CA TRP A 348 -3.84 23.49 -6.66
C TRP A 348 -2.65 22.74 -7.26
N ALA A 349 -2.28 21.60 -6.68
CA ALA A 349 -1.14 20.79 -7.10
C ALA A 349 -1.31 20.32 -8.56
N ALA A 350 -2.53 19.93 -8.96
CA ALA A 350 -2.83 19.61 -10.35
C ALA A 350 -2.47 20.78 -11.30
N CYS A 351 -2.99 21.97 -11.03
CA CYS A 351 -2.72 23.16 -11.86
C CYS A 351 -1.24 23.56 -11.85
N ASP A 352 -0.58 23.53 -10.69
CA ASP A 352 0.86 23.85 -10.58
C ASP A 352 1.73 22.88 -11.38
N ARG A 353 1.45 21.58 -11.30
CA ARG A 353 2.20 20.56 -12.05
C ARG A 353 1.94 20.63 -13.55
N LEU A 354 0.71 20.91 -13.98
CA LEU A 354 0.42 21.17 -15.40
C LEU A 354 1.21 22.36 -15.93
N ALA A 355 1.38 23.42 -15.14
CA ALA A 355 2.21 24.55 -15.53
C ALA A 355 3.68 24.15 -15.75
N LYS A 356 4.22 23.31 -14.87
CA LYS A 356 5.59 22.79 -14.96
C LYS A 356 5.76 21.85 -16.16
N ILE A 357 4.82 20.94 -16.39
CA ILE A 357 4.83 20.03 -17.54
C ILE A 357 4.75 20.82 -18.86
N ALA A 358 3.85 21.80 -18.95
CA ALA A 358 3.74 22.66 -20.13
C ALA A 358 5.05 23.40 -20.43
N ALA A 359 5.71 23.95 -19.41
CA ALA A 359 7.02 24.59 -19.57
C ALA A 359 8.09 23.60 -20.05
N LYS A 360 8.09 22.38 -19.52
CA LYS A 360 9.01 21.29 -19.93
C LYS A 360 8.82 20.89 -21.39
N LEU A 361 7.58 20.95 -21.90
CA LEU A 361 7.23 20.65 -23.29
C LEU A 361 7.40 21.85 -24.25
N GLY A 362 7.73 23.04 -23.74
CA GLY A 362 7.82 24.26 -24.55
C GLY A 362 6.49 24.94 -24.85
N GLU A 363 5.41 24.55 -24.17
CA GLU A 363 4.05 25.09 -24.33
C GLU A 363 3.83 26.35 -23.47
N THR A 364 4.57 27.43 -23.76
CA THR A 364 4.62 28.65 -22.92
C THR A 364 3.25 29.22 -22.59
N LYS A 365 2.35 29.34 -23.57
CA LYS A 365 0.99 29.89 -23.35
C LYS A 365 0.19 29.05 -22.35
N ARG A 366 0.36 27.72 -22.37
CA ARG A 366 -0.33 26.80 -21.45
C ARG A 366 0.33 26.82 -20.08
N ALA A 367 1.65 26.92 -20.02
CA ALA A 367 2.37 27.10 -18.77
C ALA A 367 1.88 28.34 -18.01
N ASP A 368 1.72 29.46 -18.71
CA ASP A 368 1.22 30.71 -18.11
C ASP A 368 -0.25 30.60 -17.69
N TYR A 369 -1.09 29.98 -18.51
CA TYR A 369 -2.50 29.72 -18.16
C TYR A 369 -2.61 28.92 -16.86
N TRP A 370 -1.95 27.76 -16.77
CA TRP A 370 -2.05 26.90 -15.59
C TRP A 370 -1.40 27.53 -14.36
N ARG A 371 -0.30 28.26 -14.52
CA ARG A 371 0.32 29.01 -13.42
C ARG A 371 -0.65 30.05 -12.85
N LYS A 372 -1.38 30.77 -13.69
CA LYS A 372 -2.41 31.73 -13.26
C LYS A 372 -3.53 31.05 -12.47
N GLN A 373 -3.99 29.88 -12.90
CA GLN A 373 -5.02 29.12 -12.17
C GLN A 373 -4.50 28.61 -10.82
N ALA A 374 -3.28 28.06 -10.79
CA ALA A 374 -2.64 27.63 -9.56
C ALA A 374 -2.51 28.81 -8.57
N MET A 375 -2.02 29.98 -9.00
CA MET A 375 -1.92 31.15 -8.12
C MET A 375 -3.28 31.56 -7.53
N LYS A 376 -4.34 31.60 -8.34
CA LYS A 376 -5.70 31.91 -7.87
C LYS A 376 -6.17 30.93 -6.79
N ILE A 377 -5.99 29.63 -6.99
CA ILE A 377 -6.38 28.61 -6.00
C ILE A 377 -5.53 28.77 -4.73
N ARG A 378 -4.22 28.99 -4.88
CA ARG A 378 -3.31 29.16 -3.75
C ARG A 378 -3.69 30.34 -2.87
N GLU A 379 -3.95 31.50 -3.46
CA GLU A 379 -4.39 32.70 -2.74
C GLU A 379 -5.69 32.43 -1.97
N HIS A 380 -6.65 31.77 -2.63
CA HIS A 380 -7.91 31.44 -1.99
C HIS A 380 -7.76 30.47 -0.81
N VAL A 381 -6.98 29.41 -0.96
CA VAL A 381 -6.72 28.44 0.12
C VAL A 381 -5.98 29.10 1.28
N LEU A 382 -4.94 29.90 1.00
CA LEU A 382 -4.18 30.60 2.04
C LEU A 382 -5.05 31.57 2.86
N GLU A 383 -6.09 32.15 2.24
CA GLU A 383 -7.05 33.02 2.92
C GLU A 383 -8.11 32.22 3.70
N LYS A 384 -8.74 31.22 3.08
CA LYS A 384 -9.94 30.55 3.62
C LYS A 384 -9.65 29.42 4.59
N ALA A 385 -8.48 28.78 4.47
CA ALA A 385 -8.08 27.68 5.36
C ALA A 385 -7.32 28.15 6.60
N TRP A 386 -6.90 29.42 6.66
CA TRP A 386 -6.13 29.95 7.77
C TRP A 386 -7.04 30.39 8.91
N ASP A 387 -6.87 29.79 10.08
CA ASP A 387 -7.51 30.22 11.31
C ASP A 387 -6.55 31.14 12.09
N ALA A 388 -6.88 32.44 12.12
CA ALA A 388 -6.08 33.44 12.83
C ALA A 388 -6.13 33.31 14.36
N GLN A 389 -7.17 32.70 14.93
CA GLN A 389 -7.26 32.48 16.37
C GLN A 389 -6.33 31.34 16.81
N GLN A 390 -6.30 30.26 16.02
CA GLN A 390 -5.43 29.11 16.29
C GLN A 390 -4.02 29.25 15.71
N GLN A 391 -3.80 30.22 14.83
CA GLN A 391 -2.56 30.40 14.07
C GLN A 391 -2.18 29.10 13.32
N SER A 392 -3.16 28.49 12.65
CA SER A 392 -2.96 27.23 11.95
C SER A 392 -3.86 27.14 10.72
N PHE A 393 -3.42 26.39 9.71
CA PHE A 393 -4.35 25.89 8.71
C PHE A 393 -5.25 24.81 9.33
N THR A 394 -6.50 24.75 8.91
CA THR A 394 -7.51 23.85 9.46
C THR A 394 -8.09 22.89 8.42
N GLU A 395 -8.77 21.84 8.89
CA GLU A 395 -9.30 20.72 8.11
C GLU A 395 -10.15 21.16 6.91
N SER A 396 -11.01 22.16 7.12
CA SER A 396 -11.89 22.72 6.10
C SER A 396 -12.08 24.22 6.30
N PHE A 397 -12.53 24.89 5.24
CA PHE A 397 -12.67 26.35 5.26
C PHE A 397 -13.64 26.84 6.33
N GLY A 398 -13.19 27.80 7.13
CA GLY A 398 -14.01 28.45 8.18
C GLY A 398 -14.33 27.57 9.38
N ARG A 399 -13.57 26.49 9.60
CA ARG A 399 -13.78 25.51 10.67
C ARG A 399 -12.51 25.36 11.51
N PRO A 400 -12.62 25.20 12.84
CA PRO A 400 -11.45 25.11 13.72
C PRO A 400 -10.80 23.71 13.78
N GLU A 401 -11.45 22.67 13.25
CA GLU A 401 -10.96 21.29 13.36
C GLU A 401 -9.57 21.10 12.71
N MET A 402 -8.72 20.29 13.35
CA MET A 402 -7.38 19.94 12.85
C MET A 402 -7.40 18.65 12.04
N ASP A 403 -6.51 18.56 11.06
CA ASP A 403 -6.34 17.38 10.23
C ASP A 403 -4.85 17.14 9.91
N ALA A 404 -4.38 15.91 10.12
CA ALA A 404 -2.98 15.55 9.91
C ALA A 404 -2.53 15.67 8.44
N SER A 405 -3.44 15.65 7.47
CA SER A 405 -3.12 15.82 6.05
C SER A 405 -2.47 17.17 5.74
N LEU A 406 -2.66 18.19 6.58
CA LEU A 406 -2.05 19.50 6.39
C LEU A 406 -0.53 19.51 6.66
N LEU A 407 0.00 18.47 7.31
CA LEU A 407 1.45 18.24 7.40
C LEU A 407 2.09 18.12 6.01
N MET A 408 1.32 17.67 5.00
CA MET A 408 1.78 17.50 3.63
C MET A 408 1.93 18.79 2.82
N MET A 409 1.49 19.94 3.34
CA MET A 409 1.48 21.21 2.58
C MET A 409 2.86 21.56 2.02
N HIS A 410 3.93 21.37 2.80
CA HIS A 410 5.28 21.62 2.33
C HIS A 410 5.73 20.62 1.26
N ASP A 411 5.53 19.33 1.50
CA ASP A 411 5.99 18.27 0.59
C ASP A 411 5.25 18.28 -0.76
N LEU A 412 4.01 18.77 -0.79
CA LEU A 412 3.26 19.08 -2.01
C LEU A 412 3.78 20.35 -2.72
N GLY A 413 4.59 21.16 -2.05
CA GLY A 413 5.16 22.41 -2.53
C GLY A 413 4.25 23.63 -2.38
N PHE A 414 3.18 23.52 -1.60
CA PHE A 414 2.16 24.56 -1.43
C PHE A 414 2.67 25.75 -0.61
N ILE A 415 3.45 25.44 0.43
CA ILE A 415 4.04 26.41 1.37
C ILE A 415 5.49 26.03 1.70
N ALA A 416 6.32 27.02 2.00
CA ALA A 416 7.71 26.78 2.38
C ALA A 416 7.80 26.21 3.80
N ALA A 417 8.83 25.41 4.09
CA ALA A 417 8.98 24.76 5.40
C ALA A 417 9.28 25.78 6.52
N ASP A 418 9.91 26.91 6.17
CA ASP A 418 10.25 28.01 7.05
C ASP A 418 9.17 29.11 7.11
N ASP A 419 8.05 28.95 6.38
CA ASP A 419 6.92 29.87 6.51
C ASP A 419 6.34 29.74 7.93
N PRO A 420 6.24 30.85 8.70
CA PRO A 420 5.76 30.80 10.08
C PRO A 420 4.38 30.14 10.22
N ARG A 421 3.52 30.25 9.20
CA ARG A 421 2.19 29.63 9.18
C ARG A 421 2.28 28.12 9.09
N TYR A 422 3.21 27.59 8.30
CA TYR A 422 3.42 26.14 8.22
C TYR A 422 4.01 25.60 9.52
N VAL A 423 5.05 26.23 10.05
CA VAL A 423 5.64 25.84 11.34
C VAL A 423 4.58 25.81 12.44
N SER A 424 3.78 26.89 12.56
CA SER A 424 2.71 26.97 13.54
C SER A 424 1.63 25.90 13.32
N THR A 425 1.34 25.53 12.08
CA THR A 425 0.41 24.43 11.75
C THR A 425 0.96 23.08 12.19
N VAL A 426 2.25 22.80 11.97
CA VAL A 426 2.92 21.57 12.43
C VAL A 426 2.89 21.45 13.95
N GLU A 427 3.19 22.54 14.67
CA GLU A 427 3.11 22.59 16.13
C GLU A 427 1.68 22.38 16.63
N CYS A 428 0.71 23.03 15.98
CA CYS A 428 -0.70 22.92 16.38
C CYS A 428 -1.22 21.49 16.18
N ILE A 429 -0.91 20.86 15.05
CA ILE A 429 -1.26 19.46 14.79
C ILE A 429 -0.59 18.53 15.80
N GLY A 430 0.71 18.71 16.06
CA GLY A 430 1.44 17.94 17.07
C GLY A 430 0.79 18.01 18.44
N LYS A 431 0.34 19.21 18.86
CA LYS A 431 -0.32 19.40 20.15
C LYS A 431 -1.68 18.71 20.25
N HIS A 432 -2.47 18.70 19.17
CA HIS A 432 -3.86 18.24 19.23
C HIS A 432 -4.06 16.79 18.81
N LEU A 433 -3.23 16.28 17.89
CA LEU A 433 -3.44 14.98 17.25
C LEU A 433 -2.36 13.94 17.60
N LEU A 434 -1.23 14.32 18.20
CA LEU A 434 -0.22 13.36 18.66
C LEU A 434 -0.57 12.83 20.05
N GLN A 435 -0.71 11.51 20.19
CA GLN A 435 -0.89 10.84 21.48
C GLN A 435 0.12 9.71 21.59
N ASN A 436 0.90 9.70 22.68
CA ASN A 436 1.94 8.69 22.94
C ASN A 436 2.87 8.42 21.74
N LYS A 437 3.31 9.48 21.03
CA LYS A 437 4.14 9.41 19.80
C LYS A 437 3.40 8.94 18.52
N HIS A 438 2.09 8.75 18.57
CA HIS A 438 1.29 8.30 17.44
C HIS A 438 0.28 9.36 17.00
N MET A 439 0.25 9.64 15.70
CA MET A 439 -0.56 10.70 15.11
C MET A 439 -1.92 10.20 14.65
N PHE A 440 -2.97 10.81 15.16
CA PHE A 440 -4.34 10.60 14.69
C PHE A 440 -4.60 11.36 13.39
N ARG A 441 -5.51 10.86 12.55
CA ARG A 441 -6.01 11.59 11.37
C ARG A 441 -6.64 12.93 11.77
N TYR A 442 -7.54 12.81 12.76
CA TYR A 442 -8.35 13.82 13.44
C TYR A 442 -8.86 13.15 14.74
N ILE A 443 -9.38 13.94 15.69
CA ILE A 443 -9.92 13.42 16.97
C ILE A 443 -11.44 13.59 17.11
N SER A 444 -12.07 14.41 16.27
CA SER A 444 -13.51 14.63 16.31
C SER A 444 -14.30 13.39 15.87
N ALA A 445 -15.47 13.16 16.48
CA ALA A 445 -16.36 12.08 16.07
C ALA A 445 -16.77 12.17 14.59
N ASP A 446 -16.77 11.02 13.91
CA ASP A 446 -17.25 10.84 12.54
C ASP A 446 -18.52 9.96 12.49
N ASP A 447 -18.82 9.40 11.31
CA ASP A 447 -19.97 8.52 11.08
C ASP A 447 -19.93 7.22 11.92
N PHE A 448 -18.79 6.90 12.52
CA PHE A 448 -18.50 5.69 13.30
C PHE A 448 -17.98 5.99 14.70
N GLY A 449 -18.05 7.23 15.17
CA GLY A 449 -17.58 7.65 16.50
C GLY A 449 -16.20 8.30 16.48
N GLU A 450 -15.60 8.46 17.66
CA GLU A 450 -14.25 9.00 17.79
C GLU A 450 -13.22 7.93 17.37
N PRO A 451 -12.17 8.30 16.62
CA PRO A 451 -11.10 7.35 16.31
C PRO A 451 -10.39 6.90 17.59
N GLU A 452 -10.24 5.58 17.75
CA GLU A 452 -9.55 4.98 18.91
C GLU A 452 -8.06 4.74 18.65
N ASN A 453 -7.71 4.45 17.39
CA ASN A 453 -6.36 4.14 16.97
C ASN A 453 -5.77 5.25 16.09
N ALA A 454 -4.46 5.38 16.16
CA ALA A 454 -3.68 6.32 15.35
C ALA A 454 -3.37 5.70 13.98
N PHE A 455 -3.34 6.53 12.94
CA PHE A 455 -3.06 6.07 11.59
C PHE A 455 -1.56 6.21 11.32
N ASN A 456 -0.88 5.08 11.09
CA ASN A 456 0.58 5.02 10.95
C ASN A 456 1.15 5.99 9.91
N ILE A 457 0.49 6.19 8.76
CA ILE A 457 0.95 7.14 7.72
C ILE A 457 0.98 8.60 8.21
N CYS A 458 0.04 9.00 9.06
CA CYS A 458 0.01 10.35 9.64
C CYS A 458 1.20 10.58 10.57
N THR A 459 1.66 9.53 11.27
CA THR A 459 2.87 9.60 12.08
C THR A 459 4.10 9.80 11.19
N PHE A 460 4.18 9.10 10.05
CA PHE A 460 5.24 9.34 9.07
C PHE A 460 5.19 10.73 8.44
N TRP A 461 4.00 11.29 8.18
CA TRP A 461 3.87 12.69 7.72
C TRP A 461 4.36 13.69 8.76
N TYR A 462 4.12 13.41 10.05
CA TYR A 462 4.60 14.25 11.13
C TYR A 462 6.12 14.17 11.28
N ILE A 463 6.69 12.97 11.19
CA ILE A 463 8.15 12.74 11.13
C ILE A 463 8.77 13.57 9.99
N ASP A 464 8.17 13.52 8.79
CA ASP A 464 8.63 14.30 7.63
C ASP A 464 8.57 15.80 7.91
N ALA A 465 7.42 16.29 8.39
CA ALA A 465 7.21 17.70 8.71
C ALA A 465 8.18 18.22 9.78
N LEU A 466 8.43 17.45 10.85
CA LEU A 466 9.41 17.79 11.89
C LEU A 466 10.82 17.93 11.30
N ALA A 467 11.26 16.97 10.47
CA ALA A 467 12.55 17.05 9.81
C ALA A 467 12.65 18.28 8.90
N ARG A 468 11.56 18.65 8.21
CA ARG A 468 11.49 19.82 7.32
C ARG A 468 11.61 21.15 8.06
N ILE A 469 11.05 21.26 9.27
CA ILE A 469 11.16 22.45 10.11
C ILE A 469 12.42 22.47 10.99
N GLY A 470 13.35 21.51 10.79
CA GLY A 470 14.64 21.44 11.48
C GLY A 470 14.63 20.69 12.82
N ARG A 471 13.52 20.04 13.20
CA ARG A 471 13.40 19.19 14.42
C ARG A 471 13.80 17.74 14.11
N THR A 472 14.99 17.55 13.57
CA THR A 472 15.45 16.25 13.06
C THR A 472 15.61 15.19 14.15
N ASP A 473 16.10 15.54 15.34
CA ASP A 473 16.31 14.56 16.42
C ASP A 473 15.01 13.93 16.90
N GLU A 474 13.97 14.74 17.04
CA GLU A 474 12.63 14.27 17.38
C GLU A 474 11.99 13.45 16.26
N ALA A 475 12.17 13.87 15.01
CA ALA A 475 11.75 13.08 13.86
C ALA A 475 12.39 11.69 13.86
N ARG A 476 13.68 11.60 14.24
CA ARG A 476 14.40 10.32 14.37
C ARG A 476 13.87 9.47 15.52
N ASP A 477 13.64 10.04 16.70
CA ASP A 477 13.06 9.31 17.85
C ASP A 477 11.68 8.74 17.51
N LEU A 478 10.80 9.52 16.88
CA LEU A 478 9.50 9.05 16.40
C LEU A 478 9.63 7.96 15.34
N PHE A 479 10.59 8.11 14.42
CA PHE A 479 10.83 7.12 13.38
C PHE A 479 11.31 5.78 13.94
N GLU A 480 12.27 5.79 14.87
CA GLU A 480 12.76 4.58 15.54
C GLU A 480 11.67 3.92 16.38
N ASN A 481 10.81 4.71 17.02
CA ASN A 481 9.62 4.20 17.69
C ASN A 481 8.69 3.45 16.71
N MET A 482 8.36 4.05 15.56
CA MET A 482 7.56 3.38 14.52
C MET A 482 8.22 2.10 14.01
N LEU A 483 9.55 2.07 13.86
CA LEU A 483 10.27 0.87 13.47
C LEU A 483 10.24 -0.24 14.53
N SER A 484 10.13 0.11 15.82
CA SER A 484 10.04 -0.86 16.90
C SER A 484 8.68 -1.57 16.97
N LEU A 485 7.64 -0.97 16.39
CA LEU A 485 6.24 -1.45 16.41
C LEU A 485 5.89 -2.33 15.22
N ARG A 486 6.84 -2.53 14.30
CA ARG A 486 6.70 -3.53 13.23
C ARG A 486 6.51 -4.91 13.84
N ASN A 487 5.72 -5.73 13.16
CA ASN A 487 5.63 -7.13 13.54
C ASN A 487 7.00 -7.85 13.38
N PRO A 488 7.15 -9.10 13.85
CA PRO A 488 8.42 -9.84 13.74
C PRO A 488 8.96 -10.01 12.31
N LEU A 489 8.13 -9.76 11.28
CA LEU A 489 8.49 -9.82 9.87
C LEU A 489 8.84 -8.44 9.27
N GLY A 490 8.85 -7.38 10.10
CA GLY A 490 9.21 -6.03 9.70
C GLY A 490 8.08 -5.26 8.98
N LEU A 491 6.81 -5.61 9.22
CA LEU A 491 5.65 -5.05 8.53
C LEU A 491 4.77 -4.23 9.48
N LEU A 492 4.08 -3.22 8.93
CA LEU A 492 3.06 -2.42 9.62
C LEU A 492 1.68 -2.62 8.99
N SER A 493 0.65 -2.52 9.82
CA SER A 493 -0.74 -2.37 9.40
C SER A 493 -1.07 -0.90 9.13
N GLU A 494 -2.34 -0.61 8.89
CA GLU A 494 -2.86 0.73 8.72
C GLU A 494 -2.85 1.58 9.99
N ASP A 495 -3.42 1.04 11.06
CA ASP A 495 -3.59 1.71 12.34
C ASP A 495 -2.74 1.06 13.43
N ILE A 496 -2.55 1.80 14.51
CA ILE A 496 -1.91 1.31 15.73
C ILE A 496 -2.65 1.84 16.95
N ASP A 497 -2.80 0.96 17.95
CA ASP A 497 -3.23 1.37 19.28
C ASP A 497 -2.09 2.15 19.95
N PRO A 498 -2.30 3.44 20.30
CA PRO A 498 -1.25 4.29 20.84
C PRO A 498 -0.82 3.93 22.27
N TYR A 499 -1.50 3.02 22.96
CA TYR A 499 -1.16 2.57 24.30
C TYR A 499 -0.51 1.20 24.30
N SER A 500 -1.10 0.23 23.58
CA SER A 500 -0.59 -1.14 23.55
C SER A 500 0.46 -1.40 22.46
N GLY A 501 0.51 -0.55 21.43
CA GLY A 501 1.33 -0.78 20.23
C GLY A 501 0.78 -1.89 19.32
N ALA A 502 -0.45 -2.37 19.56
CA ALA A 502 -1.08 -3.38 18.74
C ALA A 502 -1.40 -2.84 17.34
N LEU A 503 -1.06 -3.63 16.32
CA LEU A 503 -1.33 -3.32 14.92
C LEU A 503 -2.79 -3.63 14.56
N TRP A 504 -3.50 -2.64 14.02
CA TRP A 504 -4.91 -2.72 13.58
C TRP A 504 -5.09 -2.24 12.13
N GLY A 505 -6.26 -2.50 11.56
CA GLY A 505 -6.58 -2.18 10.17
C GLY A 505 -5.88 -3.11 9.17
N ASN A 506 -6.01 -2.80 7.88
CA ASN A 506 -5.55 -3.69 6.81
C ASN A 506 -4.02 -3.88 6.79
N PHE A 507 -3.56 -5.05 6.31
CA PHE A 507 -2.19 -5.52 6.51
C PHE A 507 -1.61 -6.33 5.32
N PRO A 508 -0.31 -6.17 5.00
CA PRO A 508 0.48 -4.98 5.30
C PRO A 508 -0.13 -3.78 4.54
N GLN A 509 -0.11 -2.60 5.15
CA GLN A 509 -0.63 -1.41 4.48
C GLN A 509 0.46 -0.78 3.62
N THR A 510 0.19 -0.64 2.32
CA THR A 510 1.09 -0.03 1.32
C THR A 510 1.56 1.35 1.76
N TYR A 511 0.68 2.19 2.31
CA TYR A 511 1.05 3.51 2.81
C TYR A 511 2.10 3.46 3.91
N SER A 512 1.87 2.68 4.96
CA SER A 512 2.81 2.56 6.06
C SER A 512 4.17 2.04 5.62
N MET A 513 4.20 1.10 4.65
CA MET A 513 5.46 0.65 4.06
C MET A 513 6.16 1.76 3.25
N ALA A 514 5.42 2.57 2.49
CA ALA A 514 5.97 3.74 1.79
C ALA A 514 6.48 4.80 2.78
N GLY A 515 5.80 4.99 3.91
CA GLY A 515 6.21 5.86 5.03
C GLY A 515 7.59 5.48 5.58
N ILE A 516 7.84 4.18 5.81
CA ILE A 516 9.16 3.68 6.24
C ILE A 516 10.25 4.11 5.25
N ILE A 517 10.04 3.90 3.95
CA ILE A 517 11.02 4.23 2.91
C ILE A 517 11.27 5.73 2.85
N ASN A 518 10.20 6.53 2.82
CA ASN A 518 10.30 7.98 2.67
C ASN A 518 10.98 8.62 3.89
N ALA A 519 10.61 8.22 5.10
CA ALA A 519 11.24 8.71 6.33
C ALA A 519 12.71 8.27 6.43
N ALA A 520 13.03 6.99 6.18
CA ALA A 520 14.40 6.50 6.23
C ALA A 520 15.33 7.24 5.26
N VAL A 521 14.91 7.42 4.01
CA VAL A 521 15.73 8.13 3.01
C VAL A 521 15.94 9.60 3.39
N ARG A 522 14.97 10.23 4.07
CA ARG A 522 15.10 11.62 4.51
C ARG A 522 16.00 11.79 5.72
N LEU A 523 15.84 10.92 6.71
CA LEU A 523 16.49 11.03 8.02
C LEU A 523 17.88 10.41 8.05
N SER A 524 18.18 9.52 7.10
CA SER A 524 19.46 8.83 7.07
C SER A 524 20.56 9.84 6.81
N ARG A 525 21.65 9.68 7.56
CA ARG A 525 22.93 10.29 7.23
C ARG A 525 23.38 9.88 5.84
N SER A 526 24.19 10.73 5.21
CA SER A 526 24.82 10.39 3.93
C SER A 526 25.89 9.30 4.13
N TRP A 527 26.25 8.61 3.04
CA TRP A 527 27.36 7.66 3.07
C TRP A 527 28.70 8.35 3.36
N GLU A 528 28.88 9.60 2.93
CA GLU A 528 30.11 10.38 3.22
C GLU A 528 30.20 10.84 4.68
N GLU A 529 29.07 11.11 5.33
CA GLU A 529 29.07 11.48 6.75
C GLU A 529 29.33 10.27 7.65
N ALA A 530 29.01 9.06 7.18
CA ALA A 530 29.04 7.81 7.95
C ALA A 530 30.36 7.04 7.91
N LEU A 531 31.10 7.17 6.81
CA LEU A 531 32.41 6.55 6.57
C LEU A 531 33.53 7.55 6.83
#